data_AF-A0A922SF35-F1
#
_entry.id   AF-A0A922SF35-F1
#
_cell.length_a   1.000
_cell.length_b   1.000
_cell.length_c   1.000
_cell.angle_alpha   90.00
_cell.angle_beta   90.00
_cell.angle_gamma   90.00
#
_symmetry.space_group_name_H-M   'P 1'
#
loop_
_entity.id
_entity.type
_entity.pdbx_description
1 polymer ?
#
loop_
_entity_poly.entity_id
_entity_poly.type
_entity_poly.pdbx_seq_one_letter_code
_entity_poly.pdbx_strand_id
1 'polypeptide(L)'
;MQMPLLRSINEGRGSGIKPPLVYSIITVIHRLLTLTHKMKSFVALLAVVAVVAADVSHLARNPEADAQIVRQDADVLPDQYKYAYETSNGIVAEEAGVLKNVGTEGEAISVQGSNSYTAPNGQVIRLVYTSDEFGYQPQGEHLPTPPAPQPIPEYIERALEYIRTHPPKVEPSGRL
;
A
#
# COMPACT_ATOMS: atom_id res chain seq x y z
N MET A 1 -56.07 49.09 -13.83
CA MET A 1 -54.73 48.72 -13.32
C MET A 1 -53.86 48.29 -14.50
N GLN A 2 -52.64 48.83 -14.61
CA GLN A 2 -51.43 48.45 -15.38
C GLN A 2 -51.44 48.06 -16.90
N MET A 3 -50.26 48.18 -17.54
CA MET A 3 -49.92 48.03 -19.00
C MET A 3 -49.12 46.71 -19.31
N PRO A 4 -48.83 46.29 -20.58
CA PRO A 4 -47.61 46.67 -21.37
C PRO A 4 -47.66 46.55 -22.96
N LEU A 5 -46.50 46.54 -23.70
CA LEU A 5 -46.25 46.68 -25.19
C LEU A 5 -44.90 45.97 -25.66
N LEU A 6 -44.33 45.81 -26.90
CA LEU A 6 -44.62 45.83 -28.40
C LEU A 6 -43.39 45.24 -29.24
N ARG A 7 -43.43 45.01 -30.60
CA ARG A 7 -42.27 44.54 -31.49
C ARG A 7 -42.41 44.67 -33.07
N SER A 8 -41.35 44.39 -33.92
CA SER A 8 -41.20 44.52 -35.45
C SER A 8 -39.93 43.77 -36.06
N ILE A 9 -39.42 43.66 -37.34
CA ILE A 9 -39.72 43.77 -38.85
C ILE A 9 -38.48 43.25 -39.73
N ASN A 10 -38.52 42.89 -41.07
CA ASN A 10 -37.34 42.31 -41.88
C ASN A 10 -37.37 42.17 -43.50
N GLU A 11 -36.21 42.06 -44.27
CA GLU A 11 -35.88 41.57 -45.72
C GLU A 11 -34.34 41.73 -46.14
N GLY A 12 -33.61 41.38 -47.27
CA GLY A 12 -33.79 40.70 -48.62
C GLY A 12 -32.61 40.67 -49.73
N ARG A 13 -32.58 39.69 -50.69
CA ARG A 13 -32.02 39.54 -52.13
C ARG A 13 -30.48 39.44 -52.64
N GLY A 14 -30.17 38.85 -53.86
CA GLY A 14 -28.81 38.71 -54.57
C GLY A 14 -28.66 37.94 -55.97
N SER A 15 -27.46 37.75 -56.64
CA SER A 15 -27.15 36.96 -57.94
C SER A 15 -25.62 36.63 -58.35
N GLY A 16 -25.24 35.85 -59.44
CA GLY A 16 -23.80 35.46 -59.83
C GLY A 16 -23.42 34.65 -61.17
N ILE A 17 -22.12 34.27 -61.45
CA ILE A 17 -21.50 33.66 -62.74
C ILE A 17 -20.32 32.59 -62.50
N LYS A 18 -19.69 31.90 -63.51
CA LYS A 18 -18.63 30.80 -63.45
C LYS A 18 -17.32 30.95 -64.34
N PRO A 19 -16.18 30.19 -64.13
CA PRO A 19 -14.80 30.48 -64.66
C PRO A 19 -14.01 29.39 -65.51
N PRO A 20 -12.78 29.66 -66.05
CA PRO A 20 -12.08 28.84 -67.10
C PRO A 20 -10.75 28.09 -66.75
N LEU A 21 -10.14 27.45 -67.77
CA LEU A 21 -9.05 26.43 -67.76
C LEU A 21 -7.79 26.66 -66.90
N VAL A 22 -7.34 27.90 -66.68
CA VAL A 22 -6.12 28.21 -65.90
C VAL A 22 -6.16 27.56 -64.51
N TYR A 23 -7.37 27.42 -63.96
CA TYR A 23 -7.69 26.73 -62.72
C TYR A 23 -7.14 25.30 -62.62
N SER A 24 -7.04 24.56 -63.75
CA SER A 24 -6.65 23.16 -63.75
C SER A 24 -5.15 22.97 -63.46
N ILE A 25 -4.27 23.78 -64.07
CA ILE A 25 -2.82 23.71 -63.84
C ILE A 25 -2.49 24.15 -62.41
N ILE A 26 -3.13 25.23 -61.94
CA ILE A 26 -3.02 25.68 -60.55
C ILE A 26 -3.43 24.57 -59.58
N THR A 27 -4.53 23.85 -59.86
CA THR A 27 -4.99 22.72 -59.03
C THR A 27 -3.97 21.59 -58.96
N VAL A 28 -3.28 21.26 -60.06
CA VAL A 28 -2.24 20.20 -60.05
C VAL A 28 -1.02 20.62 -59.23
N ILE A 29 -0.51 21.84 -59.42
CA ILE A 29 0.63 22.37 -58.66
C ILE A 29 0.28 22.44 -57.16
N HIS A 30 -0.92 22.92 -56.81
CA HIS A 30 -1.39 22.97 -55.43
C HIS A 30 -1.55 21.58 -54.81
N ARG A 31 -2.02 20.57 -55.57
CA ARG A 31 -2.08 19.17 -55.11
C ARG A 31 -0.69 18.57 -54.86
N LEU A 32 0.28 18.84 -55.73
CA LEU A 32 1.66 18.35 -55.54
C LEU A 32 2.34 19.02 -54.34
N LEU A 33 2.18 20.34 -54.18
CA LEU A 33 2.68 21.09 -53.04
C LEU A 33 2.07 20.59 -51.72
N THR A 34 0.74 20.46 -51.65
CA THR A 34 0.06 19.96 -50.45
C THR A 34 0.36 18.49 -50.13
N LEU A 35 0.65 17.65 -51.12
CA LEU A 35 1.12 16.27 -50.90
C LEU A 35 2.50 16.24 -50.23
N THR A 36 3.46 17.02 -50.73
CA THR A 36 4.80 17.10 -50.11
C THR A 36 4.77 17.74 -48.71
N HIS A 37 3.83 18.66 -48.46
CA HIS A 37 3.60 19.22 -47.13
C HIS A 37 3.03 18.16 -46.17
N LYS A 38 1.96 17.44 -46.57
CA LYS A 38 1.35 16.36 -45.78
C LYS A 38 2.36 15.30 -45.35
N MET A 39 3.25 14.85 -46.24
CA MET A 39 4.25 13.83 -45.90
C MET A 39 5.26 14.34 -44.85
N LYS A 40 5.68 15.61 -44.92
CA LYS A 40 6.55 16.23 -43.92
C LYS A 40 5.84 16.40 -42.57
N SER A 41 4.59 16.85 -42.57
CA SER A 41 3.77 16.95 -41.35
C SER A 41 3.54 15.59 -40.69
N PHE A 42 3.35 14.53 -41.49
CA PHE A 42 3.17 13.16 -40.97
C PHE A 42 4.43 12.60 -40.32
N VAL A 43 5.60 12.78 -40.95
CA VAL A 43 6.90 12.38 -40.35
C VAL A 43 7.18 13.19 -39.08
N ALA A 44 6.91 14.50 -39.07
CA ALA A 44 7.05 15.33 -37.88
C ALA A 44 6.12 14.87 -36.73
N LEU A 45 4.87 14.52 -37.04
CA LEU A 45 3.92 14.01 -36.05
C LEU A 45 4.38 12.68 -35.44
N LEU A 46 4.86 11.73 -36.27
CA LEU A 46 5.40 10.46 -35.79
C LEU A 46 6.67 10.66 -34.93
N ALA A 47 7.54 11.61 -35.29
CA ALA A 47 8.72 11.93 -34.49
C ALA A 47 8.34 12.48 -33.11
N VAL A 48 7.34 13.37 -33.02
CA VAL A 48 6.83 13.87 -31.72
C VAL A 48 6.21 12.75 -30.88
N VAL A 49 5.40 11.87 -31.50
CA VAL A 49 4.81 10.71 -30.79
C VAL A 49 5.89 9.74 -30.29
N ALA A 50 6.94 9.50 -31.07
CA ALA A 50 8.06 8.64 -30.66
C ALA A 50 8.86 9.23 -29.49
N VAL A 51 9.07 10.55 -29.45
CA VAL A 51 9.71 11.24 -28.32
C VAL A 51 8.86 11.15 -27.05
N VAL A 52 7.53 11.33 -27.16
CA VAL A 52 6.61 11.17 -26.02
C VAL A 52 6.54 9.72 -25.51
N ALA A 53 6.63 8.73 -26.41
CA ALA A 53 6.59 7.32 -26.05
C ALA A 53 7.90 6.78 -25.45
N ALA A 54 9.03 7.49 -25.60
CA ALA A 54 10.34 7.05 -25.12
C ALA A 54 10.51 7.17 -23.59
N ASP A 55 9.71 8.00 -22.92
CA ASP A 55 9.77 8.25 -21.48
C ASP A 55 8.43 7.97 -20.78
N VAL A 56 7.94 6.73 -20.94
CA VAL A 56 6.79 6.20 -20.17
C VAL A 56 7.25 5.57 -18.84
N SER A 57 8.56 5.36 -18.68
CA SER A 57 9.20 4.70 -17.54
C SER A 57 8.85 5.33 -16.18
N HIS A 58 8.75 6.67 -16.12
CA HIS A 58 8.40 7.38 -14.88
C HIS A 58 6.89 7.35 -14.58
N LEU A 59 6.03 7.11 -15.56
CA LEU A 59 4.57 7.02 -15.40
C LEU A 59 4.10 5.66 -14.85
N ALA A 60 4.93 4.62 -15.00
CA ALA A 60 4.65 3.26 -14.53
C ALA A 60 5.34 2.90 -13.20
N ARG A 61 6.08 3.84 -12.58
CA ARG A 61 6.84 3.62 -11.35
C ARG A 61 5.91 3.67 -10.13
N ASN A 62 5.91 2.61 -9.33
CA ASN A 62 5.21 2.60 -8.04
C ASN A 62 5.93 3.56 -7.07
N PRO A 63 5.28 4.58 -6.49
CA PRO A 63 5.93 5.52 -5.56
C PRO A 63 6.51 4.83 -4.32
N GLU A 64 5.94 3.69 -3.90
CA GLU A 64 6.48 2.88 -2.79
C GLU A 64 7.91 2.35 -3.07
N ALA A 65 8.30 2.23 -4.34
CA ALA A 65 9.64 1.77 -4.73
C ALA A 65 10.74 2.83 -4.52
N ASP A 66 10.36 4.09 -4.26
CA ASP A 66 11.26 5.21 -4.03
C ASP A 66 11.35 5.62 -2.56
N ALA A 67 10.86 4.75 -1.65
CA ALA A 67 10.92 4.95 -0.22
C ALA A 67 12.37 5.10 0.27
N GLN A 68 12.63 6.18 1.01
CA GLN A 68 13.94 6.51 1.58
C GLN A 68 13.95 6.25 3.07
N ILE A 69 15.10 5.87 3.64
CA ILE A 69 15.28 5.77 5.09
C ILE A 69 15.33 7.20 5.66
N VAL A 70 14.38 7.54 6.55
CA VAL A 70 14.28 8.86 7.20
C VAL A 70 14.86 8.87 8.62
N ARG A 71 14.93 7.71 9.28
CA ARG A 71 15.65 7.50 10.54
C ARG A 71 16.30 6.13 10.53
N GLN A 72 17.52 6.03 11.06
CA GLN A 72 18.21 4.78 11.30
C GLN A 72 19.11 4.92 12.53
N ASP A 73 18.85 4.09 13.53
CA ASP A 73 19.59 4.01 14.78
C ASP A 73 20.12 2.58 14.92
N ALA A 74 21.40 2.41 15.28
CA ALA A 74 22.00 1.11 15.54
C ALA A 74 23.08 1.22 16.62
N ASP A 75 23.07 0.31 17.58
CA ASP A 75 23.98 0.28 18.72
C ASP A 75 24.25 -1.19 19.10
N VAL A 76 25.53 -1.54 19.23
CA VAL A 76 25.98 -2.93 19.40
C VAL A 76 27.03 -2.97 20.50
N LEU A 77 26.72 -3.71 21.56
CA LEU A 77 27.56 -3.97 22.73
C LEU A 77 27.89 -5.47 22.77
N PRO A 78 28.84 -5.94 23.61
CA PRO A 78 29.26 -7.34 23.61
C PRO A 78 28.11 -8.35 23.86
N ASP A 79 27.25 -8.03 24.82
CA ASP A 79 26.18 -8.94 25.28
C ASP A 79 24.78 -8.53 24.81
N GLN A 80 24.66 -7.43 24.04
CA GLN A 80 23.36 -6.90 23.61
C GLN A 80 23.47 -6.01 22.37
N TYR A 81 22.40 -5.94 21.58
CA TYR A 81 22.27 -5.00 20.46
C TYR A 81 20.89 -4.34 20.46
N LYS A 82 20.79 -3.18 19.80
CA LYS A 82 19.52 -2.59 19.38
C LYS A 82 19.64 -1.96 17.99
N TYR A 83 18.60 -2.06 17.19
CA TYR A 83 18.44 -1.27 15.98
C TYR A 83 17.01 -0.75 15.85
N ALA A 84 16.86 0.37 15.15
CA ALA A 84 15.57 0.86 14.67
C ALA A 84 15.76 1.56 13.32
N TYR A 85 14.78 1.44 12.42
CA TYR A 85 14.74 2.24 11.21
C TYR A 85 13.31 2.62 10.83
N GLU A 86 13.21 3.66 10.01
CA GLU A 86 11.97 4.27 9.59
C GLU A 86 12.10 4.74 8.14
N THR A 87 11.11 4.47 7.30
CA THR A 87 11.10 4.86 5.88
C THR A 87 10.06 5.94 5.58
N SER A 88 10.25 6.67 4.48
CA SER A 88 9.38 7.77 4.06
C SER A 88 7.95 7.37 3.70
N ASN A 89 7.68 6.07 3.48
CA ASN A 89 6.33 5.50 3.32
C ASN A 89 5.76 4.90 4.61
N GLY A 90 6.39 5.13 5.77
CA GLY A 90 5.87 4.74 7.08
C GLY A 90 6.06 3.25 7.42
N ILE A 91 7.08 2.59 6.88
CA ILE A 91 7.57 1.33 7.44
C ILE A 91 8.45 1.67 8.64
N VAL A 92 8.16 1.08 9.79
CA VAL A 92 8.94 1.24 11.03
C VAL A 92 9.34 -0.15 11.50
N ALA A 93 10.62 -0.33 11.84
CA ALA A 93 11.12 -1.54 12.47
C ALA A 93 11.99 -1.18 13.68
N GLU A 94 11.89 -1.95 14.74
CA GLU A 94 12.70 -1.83 15.95
C GLU A 94 12.97 -3.22 16.54
N GLU A 95 14.19 -3.47 17.01
CA GLU A 95 14.56 -4.73 17.65
C GLU A 95 15.68 -4.50 18.67
N ALA A 96 15.61 -5.23 19.79
CA ALA A 96 16.70 -5.36 20.73
C ALA A 96 16.92 -6.84 21.09
N GLY A 97 18.18 -7.26 21.09
CA GLY A 97 18.61 -8.60 21.52
C GLY A 97 19.55 -8.51 22.73
N VAL A 98 19.41 -9.45 23.66
CA VAL A 98 20.25 -9.56 24.86
C VAL A 98 20.65 -11.01 25.08
N LEU A 99 21.93 -11.27 25.28
CA LEU A 99 22.48 -12.57 25.63
C LEU A 99 22.11 -12.93 27.07
N LYS A 100 21.42 -14.07 27.24
CA LYS A 100 21.03 -14.64 28.55
C LYS A 100 21.94 -15.81 28.90
N ASN A 101 22.01 -16.11 30.20
CA ASN A 101 22.65 -17.31 30.76
C ASN A 101 24.14 -17.49 30.36
N VAL A 102 24.87 -16.38 30.21
CA VAL A 102 26.28 -16.34 29.76
C VAL A 102 27.17 -17.29 30.57
N GLY A 103 27.97 -18.10 29.88
CA GLY A 103 28.89 -19.07 30.49
C GLY A 103 28.21 -20.36 30.98
N THR A 104 27.01 -20.69 30.50
CA THR A 104 26.27 -21.92 30.84
C THR A 104 25.81 -22.69 29.60
N GLU A 105 25.37 -23.94 29.76
CA GLU A 105 24.77 -24.72 28.66
C GLU A 105 23.47 -24.12 28.10
N GLY A 106 22.85 -23.18 28.83
CA GLY A 106 21.65 -22.44 28.41
C GLY A 106 21.94 -21.07 27.78
N GLU A 107 23.19 -20.76 27.42
CA GLU A 107 23.56 -19.47 26.82
C GLU A 107 22.82 -19.25 25.49
N ALA A 108 21.99 -18.21 25.44
CA ALA A 108 21.10 -17.95 24.30
C ALA A 108 20.76 -16.45 24.18
N ILE A 109 20.64 -15.95 22.94
CA ILE A 109 20.15 -14.59 22.70
C ILE A 109 18.62 -14.58 22.79
N SER A 110 18.08 -13.69 23.61
CA SER A 110 16.65 -13.38 23.66
C SER A 110 16.39 -12.04 22.98
N VAL A 111 15.45 -12.03 22.04
CA VAL A 111 15.17 -10.91 21.14
C VAL A 111 13.74 -10.42 21.35
N GLN A 112 13.54 -9.11 21.33
CA GLN A 112 12.22 -8.47 21.30
C GLN A 112 12.21 -7.40 20.22
N GLY A 113 11.14 -7.31 19.44
CA GLY A 113 11.04 -6.31 18.38
C GLY A 113 9.62 -6.02 17.92
N SER A 114 9.47 -5.01 17.07
CA SER A 114 8.25 -4.74 16.34
C SER A 114 8.52 -4.29 14.91
N ASN A 115 7.59 -4.64 14.03
CA ASN A 115 7.53 -4.19 12.64
C ASN A 115 6.15 -3.58 12.38
N SER A 116 6.11 -2.46 11.68
CA SER A 116 4.88 -1.73 11.37
C SER A 116 4.93 -1.23 9.93
N TYR A 117 3.82 -1.33 9.19
CA TYR A 117 3.71 -0.78 7.84
C TYR A 117 2.26 -0.36 7.55
N THR A 118 2.06 0.53 6.57
CA THR A 118 0.72 0.88 6.09
C THR A 118 0.32 -0.06 4.96
N ALA A 119 -0.79 -0.79 5.12
CA ALA A 119 -1.33 -1.65 4.07
C ALA A 119 -2.10 -0.84 3.01
N PRO A 120 -2.33 -1.37 1.78
CA PRO A 120 -2.98 -0.63 0.68
C PRO A 120 -4.41 -0.14 0.94
N ASN A 121 -5.05 -0.57 2.03
CA ASN A 121 -6.35 -0.09 2.52
C ASN A 121 -6.24 1.11 3.48
N GLY A 122 -5.02 1.62 3.75
CA GLY A 122 -4.74 2.67 4.73
C GLY A 122 -4.66 2.20 6.18
N GLN A 123 -4.76 0.90 6.45
CA GLN A 123 -4.64 0.33 7.79
C GLN A 123 -3.16 0.19 8.17
N VAL A 124 -2.78 0.70 9.34
CA VAL A 124 -1.46 0.40 9.92
C VAL A 124 -1.49 -1.03 10.46
N ILE A 125 -0.65 -1.90 9.89
CA ILE A 125 -0.45 -3.27 10.33
C ILE A 125 0.80 -3.30 11.20
N ARG A 126 0.64 -3.63 12.49
CA ARG A 126 1.76 -3.87 13.41
C ARG A 126 1.89 -5.35 13.76
N LEU A 127 3.14 -5.77 13.90
CA LEU A 127 3.60 -7.05 14.41
C LEU A 127 4.55 -6.76 15.58
N VAL A 128 4.33 -7.38 16.73
CA VAL A 128 5.29 -7.40 17.86
C VAL A 128 5.75 -8.85 18.03
N TYR A 129 7.00 -9.08 18.41
CA TYR A 129 7.51 -10.43 18.62
C TYR A 129 8.51 -10.51 19.78
N THR A 130 8.52 -11.68 20.41
CA THR A 130 9.58 -12.13 21.32
C THR A 130 10.18 -13.41 20.75
N SER A 131 11.49 -13.59 20.86
CA SER A 131 12.18 -14.85 20.61
C SER A 131 13.03 -15.19 21.82
N ASP A 132 12.84 -16.38 22.37
CA ASP A 132 13.56 -16.88 23.55
C ASP A 132 13.64 -18.42 23.53
N GLU A 133 13.87 -19.03 24.68
CA GLU A 133 13.95 -20.50 24.88
C GLU A 133 12.66 -21.24 24.46
N PHE A 134 11.52 -20.55 24.39
CA PHE A 134 10.24 -21.09 23.89
C PHE A 134 10.00 -20.81 22.40
N GLY A 135 10.98 -20.22 21.72
CA GLY A 135 10.94 -19.90 20.28
C GLY A 135 10.30 -18.56 19.95
N TYR A 136 9.99 -18.38 18.66
CA TYR A 136 9.47 -17.13 18.10
C TYR A 136 7.95 -17.00 18.34
N GLN A 137 7.56 -15.93 19.03
CA GLN A 137 6.21 -15.68 19.54
C GLN A 137 5.66 -14.36 18.95
N PRO A 138 5.08 -14.38 17.73
CA PRO A 138 4.53 -13.20 17.07
C PRO A 138 3.13 -12.83 17.58
N GLN A 139 2.84 -11.54 17.64
CA GLN A 139 1.59 -10.96 18.13
C GLN A 139 1.15 -9.80 17.22
N GLY A 140 -0.13 -9.78 16.81
CA GLY A 140 -0.70 -8.69 16.01
C GLY A 140 -2.07 -9.04 15.42
N GLU A 141 -2.93 -8.03 15.30
CA GLU A 141 -4.35 -8.13 14.88
C GLU A 141 -4.59 -8.81 13.52
N HIS A 142 -3.55 -8.93 12.69
CA HIS A 142 -3.60 -9.50 11.35
C HIS A 142 -3.21 -10.98 11.30
N LEU A 143 -2.74 -11.56 12.41
CA LEU A 143 -2.31 -12.95 12.49
C LEU A 143 -3.54 -13.87 12.68
N PRO A 144 -3.51 -15.11 12.15
CA PRO A 144 -4.55 -16.09 12.46
C PRO A 144 -4.55 -16.43 13.96
N THR A 145 -5.57 -15.99 14.68
CA THR A 145 -5.83 -16.47 16.05
C THR A 145 -6.13 -17.97 16.00
N PRO A 146 -5.64 -18.79 16.94
CA PRO A 146 -6.08 -20.17 17.10
C PRO A 146 -7.62 -20.26 17.17
N PRO A 147 -8.23 -21.36 16.71
CA PRO A 147 -9.67 -21.57 16.90
C PRO A 147 -10.01 -21.50 18.39
N ALA A 148 -11.20 -20.97 18.71
CA ALA A 148 -11.68 -20.93 20.08
C ALA A 148 -11.59 -22.34 20.72
N PRO A 149 -11.10 -22.47 21.96
CA PRO A 149 -10.99 -23.76 22.63
C PRO A 149 -12.32 -24.50 22.59
N GLN A 150 -12.31 -25.82 22.32
CA GLN A 150 -13.53 -26.61 22.39
C GLN A 150 -14.22 -26.43 23.75
N PRO A 151 -15.56 -26.37 23.81
CA PRO A 151 -16.27 -26.21 25.07
C PRO A 151 -15.86 -27.30 26.07
N ILE A 152 -15.73 -26.91 27.33
CA ILE A 152 -15.38 -27.82 28.42
C ILE A 152 -16.45 -28.93 28.46
N PRO A 153 -16.07 -30.22 28.38
CA PRO A 153 -17.06 -31.30 28.37
C PRO A 153 -17.87 -31.33 29.67
N GLU A 154 -19.18 -31.61 29.58
CA GLU A 154 -20.12 -31.68 30.72
C GLU A 154 -19.58 -32.49 31.91
N TYR A 155 -18.85 -33.58 31.66
CA TYR A 155 -18.28 -34.42 32.72
C TYR A 155 -17.14 -33.72 33.50
N ILE A 156 -16.41 -32.77 32.90
CA ILE A 156 -15.42 -31.93 33.57
C ILE A 156 -16.15 -30.88 34.41
N GLU A 157 -17.19 -30.22 33.88
CA GLU A 157 -17.99 -29.26 34.64
C GLU A 157 -18.63 -29.91 35.87
N ARG A 158 -19.17 -31.12 35.72
CA ARG A 158 -19.69 -31.94 36.81
C ARG A 158 -18.62 -32.42 37.78
N ALA A 159 -17.40 -32.70 37.33
CA ALA A 159 -16.29 -33.05 38.22
C ALA A 159 -15.82 -31.84 39.04
N LEU A 160 -15.76 -30.64 38.44
CA LEU A 160 -15.46 -29.38 39.13
C LEU A 160 -16.56 -29.04 40.15
N GLU A 161 -17.84 -29.18 39.77
CA GLU A 161 -18.96 -29.01 40.69
C GLU A 161 -18.92 -30.02 41.84
N TYR A 162 -18.63 -31.29 41.56
CA TYR A 162 -18.45 -32.30 42.60
C TYR A 162 -17.32 -31.93 43.58
N ILE A 163 -16.15 -31.51 43.08
CA ILE A 163 -15.01 -31.06 43.92
C ILE A 163 -15.40 -29.81 44.74
N ARG A 164 -16.14 -28.88 44.15
CA ARG A 164 -16.62 -27.65 44.80
C ARG A 164 -17.62 -27.94 45.93
N THR A 165 -18.47 -28.95 45.79
CA THR A 165 -19.46 -29.34 46.81
C THR A 165 -18.96 -30.40 47.79
N HIS A 166 -17.90 -31.14 47.45
CA HIS A 166 -17.26 -32.17 48.28
C HIS A 166 -15.79 -31.79 48.56
N PRO A 167 -15.54 -30.69 49.30
CA PRO A 167 -14.19 -30.30 49.67
C PRO A 167 -13.49 -31.43 50.44
N PRO A 168 -12.17 -31.62 50.26
CA PRO A 168 -11.44 -32.69 50.93
C PRO A 168 -11.57 -32.53 52.45
N LYS A 169 -11.94 -33.64 53.12
CA LYS A 169 -11.97 -33.67 54.57
C LYS A 169 -10.58 -33.36 55.10
N VAL A 170 -10.47 -32.36 55.98
CA VAL A 170 -9.24 -32.12 56.73
C VAL A 170 -8.98 -33.35 57.59
N GLU A 171 -7.97 -34.14 57.21
CA GLU A 171 -7.49 -35.26 58.00
C GLU A 171 -7.04 -34.71 59.37
N PRO A 172 -7.49 -35.28 60.50
CA PRO A 172 -7.02 -34.85 61.81
C PRO A 172 -5.52 -35.17 61.89
N SER A 173 -4.69 -34.12 61.91
CA SER A 173 -3.23 -34.23 62.01
C SER A 173 -2.86 -35.27 63.06
N GLY A 174 -2.20 -36.35 62.60
CA GLY A 174 -2.05 -37.57 63.38
C GLY A 174 -1.35 -37.29 64.71
N ARG A 175 -2.01 -37.60 65.83
CA ARG A 175 -1.39 -37.54 67.15
C ARG A 175 -0.39 -38.66 67.31
N LEU A 176 0.89 -38.35 67.08
CA LEU A 176 2.07 -39.06 67.54
C LEU A 176 3.01 -38.03 68.16
#